data_AF-A0A4Q3YGA1-F1
#
_entry.id   AF-A0A4Q3YGA1-F1
#
_cell.length_a   1.000
_cell.length_b   1.000
_cell.length_c   1.000
_cell.angle_alpha   90.00
_cell.angle_beta   90.00
_cell.angle_gamma   90.00
#
_symmetry.space_group_name_H-M   'P 1'
#
loop_
_entity.id
_entity.type
_entity.pdbx_description
1 polymer ?
#
loop_
_entity_poly.entity_id
_entity_poly.type
_entity_poly.pdbx_seq_one_letter_code
_entity_poly.pdbx_strand_id
1 'polypeptide(L)'
;LEQYFAINIVFEPLVGELFRSGFLMQAAAANHDFVTPAVISSAEADYERNLANTIDLIYLLANDEKHGAANRKLFQGWVKKHGALADKAALGLQPIWSMPHSKPISFPDVRAQSEERIGQILNELGLTR
;
A
#
# COMPACT_ATOMS: atom_id res chain seq x y z
N LEU A 1 23.92 -0.94 7.98
CA LEU A 1 23.72 -2.14 7.12
C LEU A 1 22.42 -2.86 7.45
N GLU A 2 22.18 -3.28 8.70
CA GLU A 2 20.96 -4.02 9.09
C GLU A 2 19.67 -3.32 8.65
N GLN A 3 19.53 -2.01 8.83
CA GLN A 3 18.33 -1.25 8.41
C GLN A 3 18.10 -1.32 6.90
N TYR A 4 19.14 -1.15 6.10
CA TYR A 4 19.05 -1.19 4.63
C TYR A 4 18.65 -2.59 4.14
N PHE A 5 19.21 -3.64 4.75
CA PHE A 5 18.78 -5.03 4.52
C PHE A 5 17.32 -5.23 4.93
N ALA A 6 16.95 -4.83 6.16
CA ALA A 6 15.62 -5.07 6.71
C ALA A 6 14.53 -4.37 5.90
N ILE A 7 14.79 -3.15 5.42
CA ILE A 7 13.83 -2.40 4.61
C ILE A 7 13.69 -3.05 3.24
N ASN A 8 14.79 -3.15 2.47
CA ASN A 8 14.67 -3.53 1.06
C ASN A 8 14.50 -5.04 0.81
N ILE A 9 15.05 -5.90 1.67
CA ILE A 9 14.98 -7.37 1.46
C ILE A 9 13.78 -8.01 2.16
N VAL A 10 13.23 -7.35 3.20
CA VAL A 10 12.20 -7.97 4.06
C VAL A 10 10.92 -7.14 4.13
N PHE A 11 10.99 -5.88 4.60
CA PHE A 11 9.79 -5.09 4.85
C PHE A 11 9.09 -4.66 3.57
N GLU A 12 9.82 -4.08 2.61
CA GLU A 12 9.24 -3.62 1.36
C GLU A 12 8.51 -4.73 0.58
N PRO A 13 9.08 -5.93 0.37
CA PRO A 13 8.35 -6.98 -0.35
C PRO A 13 7.18 -7.58 0.47
N LEU A 14 7.32 -7.73 1.79
CA LEU A 14 6.27 -8.35 2.61
C LEU A 14 5.12 -7.41 2.98
N VAL A 15 5.40 -6.11 3.10
CA VAL A 15 4.44 -5.11 3.61
C VAL A 15 4.24 -3.99 2.60
N GLY A 16 5.32 -3.40 2.10
CA GLY A 16 5.28 -2.25 1.19
C GLY A 16 4.54 -2.54 -0.11
N GLU A 17 4.98 -3.55 -0.85
CA GLU A 17 4.35 -4.01 -2.11
C GLU A 17 2.94 -4.55 -1.89
N LEU A 18 2.75 -5.38 -0.85
CA LEU A 18 1.44 -5.89 -0.46
C LEU A 18 0.43 -4.74 -0.30
N PHE A 19 0.85 -3.65 0.34
CA PHE A 19 0.00 -2.49 0.55
C PHE A 19 -0.15 -1.62 -0.71
N ARG A 20 0.95 -1.23 -1.37
CA ARG A 20 0.91 -0.31 -2.51
C ARG A 20 0.23 -0.95 -3.73
N SER A 21 0.75 -2.08 -4.19
CA SER A 21 0.27 -2.77 -5.39
C SER A 21 -0.95 -3.62 -5.07
N GLY A 22 -0.94 -4.29 -3.91
CA GLY A 22 -2.03 -5.19 -3.52
C GLY A 22 -3.30 -4.50 -3.01
N PHE A 23 -3.21 -3.29 -2.46
CA PHE A 23 -4.38 -2.55 -1.95
C PHE A 23 -4.60 -1.22 -2.65
N LEU A 24 -3.63 -0.30 -2.57
CA LEU A 24 -3.86 1.09 -2.97
C LEU A 24 -4.19 1.23 -4.46
N MET A 25 -3.57 0.45 -5.35
CA MET A 25 -3.92 0.47 -6.76
C MET A 25 -5.39 0.12 -7.02
N GLN A 26 -5.92 -0.90 -6.33
CA GLN A 26 -7.32 -1.31 -6.46
C GLN A 26 -8.27 -0.29 -5.85
N ALA A 27 -7.93 0.21 -4.66
CA ALA A 27 -8.72 1.21 -3.95
C ALA A 27 -8.79 2.53 -4.74
N ALA A 28 -7.68 2.97 -5.33
CA ALA A 28 -7.64 4.19 -6.14
C ALA A 28 -8.52 4.07 -7.39
N ALA A 29 -8.44 2.95 -8.12
CA ALA A 29 -9.28 2.69 -9.28
C ALA A 29 -10.79 2.71 -8.93
N ALA A 30 -11.17 2.08 -7.82
CA ALA A 30 -12.56 2.04 -7.35
C ALA A 30 -13.11 3.43 -6.95
N ASN A 31 -12.22 4.38 -6.62
CA ASN A 31 -12.59 5.74 -6.19
C ASN A 31 -12.33 6.81 -7.26
N HIS A 32 -12.04 6.42 -8.50
CA HIS A 32 -11.69 7.34 -9.58
C HIS A 32 -10.50 8.26 -9.25
N ASP A 33 -9.57 7.77 -8.43
CA ASP A 33 -8.33 8.46 -8.10
C ASP A 33 -7.24 8.06 -9.11
N PHE A 34 -6.93 8.99 -10.00
CA PHE A 34 -5.89 8.81 -11.02
C PHE A 34 -4.51 9.30 -10.57
N VAL A 35 -4.42 9.99 -9.43
CA VAL A 35 -3.16 10.56 -8.92
C VAL A 35 -2.38 9.51 -8.13
N THR A 36 -3.05 8.78 -7.23
CA THR A 36 -2.41 7.75 -6.41
C THR A 36 -1.67 6.68 -7.24
N PRO A 37 -2.24 6.12 -8.34
CA PRO A 37 -1.53 5.14 -9.16
C PRO A 37 -0.24 5.69 -9.80
N ALA A 38 -0.23 6.96 -10.21
CA ALA A 38 0.95 7.59 -10.80
C ALA A 38 2.08 7.75 -9.77
N VAL A 39 1.75 8.15 -8.53
CA VAL A 39 2.72 8.25 -7.43
C VAL A 39 3.25 6.87 -7.04
N ILE A 40 2.37 5.87 -6.94
CA ILE A 40 2.77 4.49 -6.63
C ILE A 40 3.71 3.93 -7.69
N SER A 41 3.41 4.15 -8.98
CA SER A 41 4.26 3.65 -10.08
C SER A 41 5.68 4.23 -10.00
N SER A 42 5.80 5.49 -9.59
CA SER A 42 7.11 6.13 -9.38
C SER A 42 7.82 5.55 -8.15
N ALA A 43 7.08 5.33 -7.06
CA ALA A 43 7.62 4.71 -5.84
C ALA A 43 8.10 3.27 -6.05
N GLU A 44 7.40 2.48 -6.87
CA GLU A 44 7.83 1.11 -7.25
C GLU A 44 9.14 1.15 -8.04
N ALA A 45 9.27 2.07 -9.01
CA ALA A 45 10.51 2.22 -9.77
C ALA A 45 11.70 2.63 -8.90
N ASP A 46 11.47 3.47 -7.88
CA ASP A 46 12.51 3.84 -6.90
C ASP A 46 12.85 2.66 -5.98
N TYR A 47 11.86 1.89 -5.56
CA TYR A 47 12.09 0.68 -4.77
C TYR A 47 12.88 -0.38 -5.54
N GLU A 48 12.55 -0.68 -6.79
CA GLU A 48 13.28 -1.64 -7.62
C GLU A 48 14.78 -1.30 -7.71
N ARG A 49 15.10 -0.01 -7.85
CA ARG A 49 16.48 0.47 -7.86
C ARG A 49 17.17 0.25 -6.51
N ASN A 50 16.48 0.51 -5.41
CA ASN A 50 17.00 0.29 -4.06
C ASN A 50 17.18 -1.20 -3.76
N LEU A 51 16.25 -2.05 -4.22
CA LEU A 51 16.31 -3.49 -4.08
C LEU A 51 17.52 -4.05 -4.85
N ALA A 52 17.70 -3.70 -6.12
CA ALA A 52 18.83 -4.14 -6.93
C ALA A 52 20.17 -3.80 -6.27
N ASN A 53 20.34 -2.54 -5.83
CA ASN A 53 21.54 -2.11 -5.11
C ASN A 53 21.77 -2.90 -3.81
N THR A 54 20.69 -3.20 -3.09
CA THR A 54 20.77 -3.99 -1.85
C THR A 54 21.16 -5.43 -2.14
N ILE A 55 20.57 -6.05 -3.16
CA ILE A 55 20.89 -7.42 -3.57
C ILE A 55 22.37 -7.53 -3.92
N ASP A 56 22.90 -6.63 -4.76
CA ASP A 56 24.31 -6.66 -5.17
C ASP A 56 25.26 -6.53 -3.97
N LEU A 57 25.01 -5.57 -3.08
CA LEU A 57 25.81 -5.38 -1.86
C LEU A 57 25.75 -6.62 -0.95
N ILE A 58 24.56 -7.15 -0.70
CA ILE A 58 24.38 -8.29 0.20
C ILE A 58 24.95 -9.56 -0.43
N TYR A 59 24.84 -9.73 -1.74
CA TYR A 59 25.47 -10.84 -2.46
C TYR A 59 26.99 -10.79 -2.33
N LEU A 60 27.61 -9.62 -2.53
CA LEU A 60 29.04 -9.44 -2.33
C LEU A 60 29.47 -9.85 -0.90
N LEU A 61 28.75 -9.35 0.11
CA LEU A 61 29.09 -9.63 1.52
C LEU A 61 28.79 -11.08 1.93
N ALA A 62 27.72 -11.67 1.42
CA ALA A 62 27.35 -13.05 1.70
C ALA A 62 28.30 -14.05 1.05
N ASN A 63 28.95 -13.68 -0.06
CA ASN A 63 29.90 -14.51 -0.80
C ASN A 63 31.36 -14.10 -0.59
N ASP A 64 31.64 -13.21 0.37
CA ASP A 64 33.01 -12.84 0.73
C ASP A 64 33.84 -14.07 1.14
N GLU A 65 35.05 -14.19 0.62
CA GLU A 65 35.92 -15.37 0.83
C GLU A 65 36.31 -15.57 2.29
N LYS A 66 36.45 -14.49 3.08
CA LYS A 66 36.95 -14.53 4.45
C LYS A 66 35.84 -14.51 5.49
N HIS A 67 34.79 -13.72 5.23
CA HIS A 67 33.73 -13.39 6.16
C HIS A 67 32.35 -13.88 5.72
N GLY A 68 32.20 -14.45 4.52
CA GLY A 68 30.90 -14.85 3.95
C GLY A 68 30.11 -15.80 4.85
N ALA A 69 30.76 -16.77 5.49
CA ALA A 69 30.09 -17.67 6.44
C ALA A 69 29.51 -16.94 7.66
N ALA A 70 30.25 -16.00 8.23
CA ALA A 70 29.80 -15.18 9.36
C ALA A 70 28.68 -14.21 8.93
N ASN A 71 28.83 -13.59 7.75
CA ASN A 71 27.84 -12.66 7.19
C ASN A 71 26.51 -13.37 6.91
N ARG A 72 26.52 -14.55 6.27
CA ARG A 72 25.29 -15.33 6.05
C ARG A 72 24.58 -15.69 7.35
N LYS A 73 25.33 -16.07 8.38
CA LYS A 73 24.75 -16.34 9.71
C LYS A 73 24.10 -15.09 10.31
N LEU A 74 24.75 -13.93 10.18
CA LEU A 74 24.22 -12.64 10.64
C LEU A 74 22.95 -12.25 9.86
N PHE A 75 22.99 -12.31 8.53
CA PHE A 75 21.87 -11.97 7.67
C PHE A 75 20.66 -12.89 7.91
N GLN A 76 20.89 -14.19 8.15
CA GLN A 76 19.83 -15.12 8.54
C GLN A 76 19.16 -14.70 9.87
N GLY A 77 19.95 -14.18 10.82
CA GLY A 77 19.43 -13.61 12.06
C GLY A 77 18.54 -12.39 11.80
N TRP A 78 18.92 -11.52 10.87
CA TRP A 78 18.11 -10.36 10.46
C TRP A 78 16.83 -10.79 9.75
N VAL A 79 16.88 -11.75 8.83
CA VAL A 79 15.68 -12.31 8.18
C VAL A 79 14.71 -12.84 9.23
N LYS A 80 15.18 -13.63 10.20
CA LYS A 80 14.32 -14.18 11.25
C LYS A 80 13.67 -13.08 12.10
N LYS A 81 14.47 -12.08 12.52
CA LYS A 81 14.01 -10.98 13.37
C LYS A 81 13.00 -10.09 12.64
N HIS A 82 13.38 -9.59 11.47
CA HIS A 82 12.58 -8.61 10.73
C HIS A 82 11.45 -9.26 9.95
N GLY A 83 11.60 -10.52 9.51
CA GLY A 83 10.53 -11.30 8.88
C GLY A 83 9.35 -11.48 9.82
N ALA A 84 9.61 -11.88 11.08
CA ALA A 84 8.54 -12.00 12.08
C ALA A 84 7.80 -10.66 12.35
N LEU A 85 8.51 -9.53 12.29
CA LEU A 85 7.90 -8.21 12.43
C LEU A 85 7.08 -7.83 11.18
N ALA A 86 7.61 -8.10 9.99
CA ALA A 86 6.95 -7.83 8.72
C ALA A 86 5.70 -8.69 8.54
N ASP A 87 5.76 -9.98 8.86
CA ASP A 87 4.61 -10.90 8.84
C ASP A 87 3.50 -10.39 9.76
N LYS A 88 3.86 -9.98 10.98
CA LYS A 88 2.90 -9.39 11.92
C LYS A 88 2.27 -8.11 11.36
N ALA A 89 3.06 -7.25 10.72
CA ALA A 89 2.57 -6.01 10.12
C ALA A 89 1.64 -6.29 8.92
N ALA A 90 2.05 -7.19 8.02
CA ALA A 90 1.26 -7.61 6.86
C ALA A 90 -0.09 -8.19 7.28
N LEU A 91 -0.12 -9.08 8.27
CA LEU A 91 -1.35 -9.61 8.84
C LEU A 91 -2.19 -8.51 9.51
N GLY A 92 -1.54 -7.53 10.15
CA GLY A 92 -2.20 -6.37 10.73
C GLY A 92 -2.93 -5.49 9.71
N LEU A 93 -2.57 -5.57 8.41
CA LEU A 93 -3.27 -4.85 7.35
C LEU A 93 -4.57 -5.55 6.91
N GLN A 94 -4.78 -6.83 7.23
CA GLN A 94 -5.96 -7.60 6.80
C GLN A 94 -7.31 -6.85 6.94
N PRO A 95 -7.60 -6.11 8.03
CA PRO A 95 -8.88 -5.45 8.20
C PRO A 95 -9.25 -4.48 7.06
N ILE A 96 -8.27 -3.82 6.42
CA ILE A 96 -8.57 -2.82 5.38
C ILE A 96 -9.07 -3.46 4.08
N TRP A 97 -8.72 -4.73 3.80
CA TRP A 97 -9.28 -5.48 2.67
C TRP A 97 -10.74 -5.88 2.89
N SER A 98 -11.20 -5.89 4.13
CA SER A 98 -12.58 -6.26 4.49
C SER A 98 -13.49 -5.05 4.68
N MET A 99 -12.95 -3.82 4.58
CA MET A 99 -13.75 -2.61 4.71
C MET A 99 -14.56 -2.35 3.43
N PRO A 100 -15.82 -1.90 3.53
CA PRO A 100 -16.58 -1.46 2.38
C PRO A 100 -15.85 -0.26 1.71
N HIS A 101 -15.44 -0.44 0.46
CA HIS A 101 -14.68 0.57 -0.30
C HIS A 101 -15.50 1.84 -0.60
N SER A 102 -16.82 1.76 -0.46
CA SER A 102 -17.72 2.91 -0.42
C SER A 102 -18.97 2.54 0.40
N LYS A 103 -19.57 3.53 1.07
CA LYS A 103 -20.89 3.36 1.68
C LYS A 103 -21.87 3.22 0.51
N PRO A 104 -22.65 2.14 0.38
CA PRO A 104 -23.67 2.04 -0.67
C PRO A 104 -24.61 3.25 -0.53
N ILE A 105 -24.69 4.08 -1.56
CA ILE A 105 -25.61 5.21 -1.54
C ILE A 105 -27.02 4.62 -1.57
N SER A 106 -27.80 4.88 -0.52
CA SER A 106 -29.15 4.34 -0.44
C SER A 106 -30.07 5.14 -1.39
N PHE A 107 -30.99 4.44 -2.07
CA PHE A 107 -32.02 5.10 -2.88
C PHE A 107 -32.78 6.20 -2.11
N PRO A 108 -33.15 6.00 -0.83
CA PRO A 108 -33.75 7.07 -0.02
C PRO A 108 -32.88 8.34 0.07
N ASP A 109 -31.57 8.22 0.25
CA ASP A 109 -30.68 9.39 0.40
C ASP A 109 -30.59 10.20 -0.88
N VAL A 110 -30.43 9.55 -2.04
CA VAL A 110 -30.38 10.25 -3.34
C VAL A 110 -31.73 10.82 -3.75
N ARG A 111 -32.83 10.17 -3.35
CA ARG A 111 -34.17 10.68 -3.57
C ARG A 111 -34.41 11.94 -2.73
N ALA A 112 -33.98 11.98 -1.47
CA ALA A 112 -34.11 13.15 -0.61
C ALA A 112 -33.36 14.36 -1.19
N GLN A 113 -32.13 14.17 -1.70
CA GLN A 113 -31.39 15.24 -2.39
C GLN A 113 -32.13 15.74 -3.64
N SER A 114 -32.73 14.83 -4.40
CA SER A 114 -33.53 15.20 -5.59
C SER A 114 -34.80 15.98 -5.20
N GLU A 115 -35.47 15.59 -4.11
CA GLU A 115 -36.65 16.29 -3.55
C GLU A 115 -36.30 17.68 -3.01
N GLU A 116 -35.15 17.84 -2.35
CA GLU A 116 -34.65 19.14 -1.92
C GLU A 116 -34.35 20.04 -3.13
N ARG A 117 -33.67 19.52 -4.15
CA ARG A 117 -33.31 20.27 -5.34
C ARG A 117 -34.53 20.78 -6.09
N ILE A 118 -35.56 19.96 -6.27
CA ILE A 118 -36.80 20.43 -6.92
C ILE A 118 -37.53 21.45 -6.04
N GLY A 119 -37.50 21.32 -4.72
CA GLY A 119 -38.05 22.33 -3.81
C GLY A 119 -37.38 23.70 -3.97
N GLN A 120 -36.05 23.73 -4.08
CA GLN A 120 -35.29 24.96 -4.35
C GLN A 120 -35.70 25.59 -5.69
N ILE A 121 -35.77 24.80 -6.75
CA ILE A 121 -36.19 25.27 -8.09
C ILE A 121 -37.61 25.83 -8.06
N LEU A 122 -38.55 25.12 -7.42
CA LEU A 122 -39.94 25.57 -7.32
C LEU A 122 -40.06 26.87 -6.52
N ASN A 123 -39.33 27.00 -5.42
CA ASN A 123 -39.30 28.23 -4.62
C ASN A 123 -38.78 29.44 -5.43
N GLU A 124 -37.72 29.27 -6.23
CA GLU A 124 -37.20 30.34 -7.11
C GLU A 124 -38.22 30.76 -8.17
N LEU A 125 -39.06 29.83 -8.63
CA LEU A 125 -40.11 30.08 -9.61
C LEU A 125 -41.43 30.56 -8.98
N GLY A 126 -41.51 30.65 -7.64
CA GLY A 126 -42.76 30.94 -6.94
C GLY A 126 -43.83 29.85 -7.08
N LEU A 127 -43.41 28.61 -7.35
CA LEU A 127 -44.26 27.43 -7.55
C LEU A 127 -44.24 26.51 -6.33
N THR A 128 -45.25 25.64 -6.21
CA THR A 128 -45.33 24.63 -5.12
C THR A 128 -45.74 23.27 -5.68
N ARG A 129 -45.32 22.19 -5.02
CA ARG A 129 -45.62 20.79 -5.34
C ARG A 129 -46.10 20.05 -4.12
#